data_AF-A0A347WK98-F1
#
_entry.id   AF-A0A347WK98-F1
#
_cell.length_a   1.000
_cell.length_b   1.000
_cell.length_c   1.000
_cell.angle_alpha   90.00
_cell.angle_beta   90.00
_cell.angle_gamma   90.00
#
_symmetry.space_group_name_H-M   'P 1'
#
loop_
_entity.id
_entity.type
_entity.pdbx_description
1 polymer ?
#
loop_
_entity_poly.entity_id
_entity_poly.type
_entity_poly.pdbx_seq_one_letter_code
_entity_poly.pdbx_strand_id
1 'polypeptide(L)' 'MEITPTHDLLFKKIFASESNKHILKHFVEDILEIQLETLQIMNPYHISEFKNIDEDNIDYTEVDILAQTEGG' A
#
# COMPACT_ATOMS: atom_id res chain seq x y z
N MET A 1 1.27 13.47 -19.75
CA MET A 1 0.77 12.30 -19.03
C MET A 1 0.32 12.84 -17.68
N GLU A 2 -0.97 13.14 -17.54
CA GLU A 2 -1.53 13.58 -16.26
C GLU A 2 -1.65 12.35 -15.37
N ILE A 3 -1.02 12.38 -14.20
CA ILE A 3 -1.12 11.30 -13.22
C ILE A 3 -2.46 11.50 -12.51
N THR A 4 -3.45 10.64 -12.80
CA THR A 4 -4.75 10.67 -12.12
C THR A 4 -4.71 9.77 -10.87
N PRO A 5 -5.44 10.12 -9.79
CA PRO A 5 -5.50 9.31 -8.56
C PRO A 5 -6.02 7.88 -8.73
N THR A 6 -6.63 7.58 -9.87
CA THR A 6 -7.18 6.27 -10.25
C THR A 6 -6.13 5.20 -10.53
N HIS A 7 -4.87 5.60 -10.75
CA HIS A 7 -3.80 4.67 -11.10
C HIS A 7 -2.49 5.12 -10.45
N ASP A 8 -2.51 5.42 -9.15
CA ASP A 8 -1.28 5.82 -8.47
C ASP A 8 -0.38 4.58 -8.25
N LEU A 9 0.21 4.14 -9.36
CA LEU A 9 1.22 3.11 -9.46
C LEU A 9 2.36 3.43 -8.50
N LEU A 10 2.68 4.71 -8.29
CA LEU A 10 3.71 5.13 -7.38
C LEU A 10 3.28 4.87 -5.93
N PHE A 11 2.04 5.18 -5.57
CA PHE A 11 1.49 4.86 -4.25
C PHE A 11 1.59 3.36 -3.95
N LYS A 12 1.05 2.49 -4.83
CA LYS A 12 1.13 1.03 -4.64
C LYS A 12 2.58 0.53 -4.65
N LYS A 13 3.45 1.07 -5.50
CA LYS A 13 4.88 0.70 -5.51
C LYS A 13 5.60 1.10 -4.23
N ILE A 14 5.27 2.25 -3.64
CA ILE A 14 5.87 2.72 -2.39
C ILE A 14 5.32 1.93 -1.21
N PHE A 15 4.00 1.80 -1.09
CA PHE A 15 3.35 1.29 0.11
C PHE A 15 2.99 -0.19 0.07
N ALA A 16 2.70 -0.79 -1.09
CA ALA A 16 2.38 -2.22 -1.20
C ALA A 16 3.58 -3.10 -1.61
N SER A 17 4.80 -2.54 -1.72
CA SER A 17 5.98 -3.36 -2.01
C SER A 17 6.62 -3.92 -0.74
N GLU A 18 6.86 -5.24 -0.72
CA GLU A 18 7.52 -5.93 0.40
C GLU A 18 8.89 -5.34 0.76
N SER A 19 9.66 -4.87 -0.22
CA SER A 19 10.96 -4.21 0.06
C SER A 19 10.81 -2.90 0.82
N ASN A 20 9.64 -2.26 0.71
CA ASN A 20 9.35 -0.95 1.26
C ASN A 20 8.44 -1.02 2.51
N LYS A 21 8.23 -2.22 3.07
CA LYS A 21 7.33 -2.44 4.21
C LYS A 21 7.62 -1.55 5.42
N HIS A 22 8.88 -1.16 5.62
CA HIS A 22 9.28 -0.23 6.67
C HIS A 22 8.73 1.19 6.47
N ILE A 23 8.59 1.66 5.23
CA ILE A 23 8.00 2.97 4.90
C ILE A 23 6.51 2.95 5.28
N LEU A 24 5.79 1.91 4.84
CA LEU A 24 4.39 1.74 5.18
C LEU A 24 4.18 1.62 6.71
N LYS A 25 5.04 0.85 7.39
CA LYS A 25 4.97 0.70 8.84
C LYS A 25 5.08 2.05 9.55
N HIS A 26 6.13 2.83 9.29
CA HIS A 26 6.32 4.12 9.94
C HIS A 26 5.23 5.13 9.57
N PHE A 27 4.77 5.13 8.32
CA PHE A 27 3.66 5.97 7.90
C PHE A 27 2.38 5.68 8.69
N VAL A 28 2.05 4.41 8.92
CA VAL A 28 0.88 4.00 9.72
C VAL A 28 1.06 4.35 11.19
N GLU A 29 2.24 4.10 11.75
CA GLU A 29 2.58 4.46 13.14
C GLU A 29 2.44 5.97 13.39
N ASP A 30 2.93 6.80 12.48
CA ASP A 30 2.85 8.27 12.57
C ASP A 30 1.41 8.79 12.46
N ILE A 31 0.57 8.17 11.62
CA ILE A 31 -0.83 8.60 11.42
C ILE A 31 -1.72 8.17 12.57
N LEU A 32 -1.54 6.94 13.06
CA LEU A 32 -2.40 6.34 14.07
C LEU A 32 -1.87 6.58 15.50
N GLU A 33 -0.66 7.13 15.64
CA GLU A 33 0.03 7.34 16.92
C GLU A 33 0.14 6.03 17.75
N ILE A 34 0.35 4.90 17.07
CA ILE A 34 0.54 3.57 17.66
C ILE A 34 1.90 2.98 17.26
N GLN A 35 2.41 2.01 18.03
CA GLN A 35 3.55 1.20 17.63
C GLN A 35 3.10 -0.18 17.15
N LEU A 36 3.62 -0.59 15.99
CA LEU A 36 3.36 -1.89 15.41
C LEU A 36 4.55 -2.81 15.68
N GLU A 37 4.32 -4.01 16.21
CA GLU A 37 5.36 -5.04 16.28
C GLU A 37 5.60 -5.60 14.89
N THR A 38 4.52 -6.01 14.23
CA THR A 38 4.55 -6.59 12.88
C THR A 38 3.52 -5.91 11.97
N LEU A 39 3.86 -5.88 10.68
CA LEU A 39 2.98 -5.46 9.60
C LEU A 39 3.19 -6.42 8.43
N GLN A 40 2.11 -6.90 7.84
CA GLN A 40 2.06 -7.71 6.63
C GLN A 40 1.13 -7.04 5.62
N ILE A 41 1.57 -6.95 4.37
CA ILE A 41 0.78 -6.43 3.26
C ILE A 41 -0.07 -7.59 2.70
N MET A 42 -1.37 -7.39 2.58
CA MET A 42 -2.31 -8.43 2.12
C MET A 42 -2.56 -8.38 0.61
N ASN A 43 -2.31 -7.22 -0.01
CA ASN A 43 -2.45 -6.97 -1.45
C ASN A 43 -1.14 -6.40 -2.04
N PRO A 44 -0.05 -7.19 -2.05
CA PRO A 44 1.27 -6.73 -2.45
C PRO A 44 1.32 -6.24 -3.90
N TYR A 45 2.18 -5.26 -4.15
CA TYR A 45 2.36 -4.66 -5.46
C TYR A 45 3.01 -5.65 -6.45
N HIS A 46 2.32 -5.88 -7.57
CA HIS A 46 2.86 -6.60 -8.71
C HIS A 46 2.67 -5.82 -10.01
N ILE A 47 3.78 -5.40 -10.66
CA ILE A 47 3.75 -4.63 -11.91
C ILE A 47 2.95 -5.31 -13.05
N SER A 48 2.80 -6.63 -13.00
CA SER A 48 2.00 -7.40 -13.96
C SER A 48 0.50 -7.08 -13.88
N GLU A 49 -0.01 -6.72 -12.70
CA GLU A 49 -1.43 -6.36 -12.49
C GLU A 49 -1.76 -5.02 -13.15
N PHE A 50 -0.78 -4.12 -13.21
CA PHE A 50 -0.95 -2.78 -13.80
C PHE A 50 -0.89 -2.74 -15.33
N LYS A 51 -0.48 -3.83 -15.98
CA LYS A 51 -0.38 -3.89 -17.45
C LYS A 51 -1.73 -4.13 -18.14
N ASN A 52 -2.74 -4.56 -17.38
CA ASN A 52 -4.05 -4.93 -17.89
C ASN A 52 -5.18 -4.06 -17.32
N ILE A 53 -4.85 -2.89 -16.77
CA ILE A 53 -5.89 -2.00 -16.23
C ILE A 53 -6.62 -1.36 -17.41
N ASP A 54 -7.90 -1.70 -17.55
CA ASP A 54 -8.82 -0.98 -18.45
C ASP A 54 -8.90 0.47 -17.97
N GLU A 55 -8.53 1.44 -18.83
CA GLU A 55 -8.54 2.87 -18.51
C GLU A 55 -9.94 3.37 -18.03
N ASP A 56 -10.99 2.61 -18.34
CA ASP A 56 -12.38 2.90 -18.01
C ASP A 56 -12.82 2.40 -16.61
N ASN A 57 -12.02 1.57 -15.93
CA ASN A 57 -12.33 1.07 -14.59
C ASN A 57 -11.59 1.86 -13.51
N ILE A 58 -12.36 2.44 -12.58
CA ILE A 58 -11.83 3.09 -11.38
C ILE A 58 -11.42 1.99 -10.40
N ASP A 59 -10.14 1.66 -10.36
CA ASP A 59 -9.58 0.84 -9.29
C ASP A 59 -9.27 1.72 -8.08
N TYR A 60 -9.69 1.28 -6.90
CA TYR A 60 -9.35 1.96 -5.66
C TYR A 60 -7.85 1.79 -5.36
N THR A 61 -7.19 2.90 -5.08
CA THR A 61 -5.80 2.90 -4.60
C THR A 61 -5.82 2.65 -3.09
N GLU A 62 -5.84 1.38 -2.68
CA GLU A 62 -5.84 0.97 -1.26
C GLU A 62 -4.67 0.03 -0.94
N VAL A 63 -4.21 -0.03 0.31
CA VAL A 63 -3.22 -1.01 0.77
C VAL A 63 -3.77 -1.67 2.01
N ASP A 64 -3.97 -2.97 1.92
CA ASP A 64 -4.52 -3.79 2.98
C ASP A 64 -3.38 -4.28 3.85
N ILE A 65 -3.50 -4.08 5.15
CA ILE A 65 -2.50 -4.50 6.12
C ILE A 65 -3.10 -5.38 7.19
N LEU A 66 -2.35 -6.41 7.56
CA LEU A 66 -2.51 -7.13 8.81
C LEU A 66 -1.38 -6.69 9.74
N ALA A 67 -1.71 -6.10 10.89
CA ALA A 67 -0.73 -5.58 11.83
C ALA A 67 -1.01 -6.08 13.24
N GLN A 68 0.06 -6.20 14.03
CA GLN A 68 0.01 -6.53 15.45
C GLN A 68 0.60 -5.37 16.25
N THR A 69 -0.13 -4.89 17.25
CA THR A 69 0.31 -3.82 18.16
C THR A 69 0.91 -4.40 19.44
N GLU A 70 1.74 -3.61 20.14
CA GLU A 70 2.16 -3.96 21.50
C GLU A 70 0.92 -4.02 22.40
N GLY A 71 0.53 -5.23 22.82
CA GLY A 71 -0.64 -5.47 23.67
C GLY A 71 -1.62 -6.55 23.19
N GLY A 72 -1.49 -7.00 21.93
CA GLY A 72 -2.35 -8.03 21.33
C GLY A 72 -3.56 -7.47 20.60
#